data_AF-A0A0A3JY41-F1
#
_entry.id   AF-A0A0A3JY41-F1
#
_cell.length_a   1.000
_cell.length_b   1.000
_cell.length_c   1.000
_cell.angle_alpha   90.00
_cell.angle_beta   90.00
_cell.angle_gamma   90.00
#
_symmetry.space_group_name_H-M   'P 1'
#
loop_
_entity.id
_entity.type
_entity.pdbx_description
1 polymer ?
#
loop_
_entity_poly.entity_id
_entity_poly.type
_entity_poly.pdbx_seq_one_letter_code
_entity_poly.pdbx_strand_id
1 'polypeptide(L)'
;MKGVLFTRFLRWKKEWKSLLFWLMLPVALTIFTVQLVGSWSQDTKVPIAIVVEQKTGLTNHFIENVQKVPYLNVKLLDEKEALNQLEKHELDSVFILAKDYEEMVKDGQNKRLIKAYSSNRSIAYFAVVELIKATAQDEVSRSKAAYEVKKLFEQYGMDEEWN
;
A
#
# COMPACT_ATOMS: atom_id res chain seq x y z
N MET A 1 -24.71 -17.47 50.86
CA MET A 1 -23.86 -16.56 50.04
C MET A 1 -22.58 -16.09 50.74
N LYS A 2 -22.57 -15.80 52.05
CA LYS A 2 -21.37 -15.33 52.78
C LYS A 2 -20.19 -16.33 52.81
N GLY A 3 -20.46 -17.64 52.92
CA GLY A 3 -19.41 -18.68 52.95
C GLY A 3 -18.64 -18.86 51.63
N VAL A 4 -19.27 -18.58 50.48
CA VAL A 4 -18.62 -18.67 49.16
C VAL A 4 -17.68 -17.47 48.94
N LEU A 5 -18.05 -16.29 49.43
CA LEU A 5 -17.20 -15.10 49.37
C LEU A 5 -16.00 -15.23 50.30
N PHE A 6 -16.18 -15.78 51.50
CA PHE A 6 -15.10 -15.99 52.47
C PHE A 6 -14.05 -17.00 51.98
N THR A 7 -14.50 -18.10 51.38
CA THR A 7 -13.60 -19.11 50.79
C THR A 7 -12.83 -18.58 49.57
N ARG A 8 -13.46 -17.75 48.74
CA ARG A 8 -12.78 -17.04 47.63
C ARG A 8 -11.74 -16.03 48.14
N PHE A 9 -12.02 -15.33 49.24
CA PHE A 9 -11.09 -14.38 49.87
C PHE A 9 -9.84 -15.08 50.44
N LEU A 10 -10.02 -16.23 51.10
CA LEU A 10 -8.91 -17.06 51.59
C LEU A 10 -8.02 -17.57 50.44
N ARG A 11 -8.62 -17.95 49.30
CA ARG A 11 -7.87 -18.39 48.11
C ARG A 11 -7.05 -17.25 47.50
N TRP A 12 -7.63 -16.04 47.40
CA TRP A 12 -6.89 -14.86 46.93
C TRP A 12 -5.68 -14.57 47.81
N LYS A 13 -5.84 -14.58 49.14
CA LYS A 13 -4.74 -14.26 50.07
C LYS A 13 -3.59 -15.30 50.04
N LYS A 14 -3.93 -16.58 49.82
CA LYS A 14 -2.95 -17.69 49.79
C LYS A 14 -2.24 -17.82 48.43
N GLU A 15 -2.94 -17.59 47.32
CA GLU A 15 -2.44 -17.84 45.97
C GLU A 15 -2.28 -16.57 45.13
N TRP A 16 -2.19 -15.39 45.76
CA TRP A 16 -2.15 -14.10 45.08
C TRP A 16 -1.05 -14.01 44.01
N LYS A 17 0.12 -14.63 44.23
CA LYS A 17 1.23 -14.67 43.26
C LYS A 17 0.88 -15.47 42.00
N SER A 18 0.23 -16.62 42.17
CA SER A 18 -0.20 -17.48 41.05
C SER A 18 -1.31 -16.81 40.24
N LEU A 19 -2.29 -16.21 40.93
CA LEU A 19 -3.36 -15.44 40.31
C LEU A 19 -2.83 -14.22 39.56
N LEU A 20 -1.86 -13.49 40.14
CA LEU A 20 -1.23 -12.35 39.50
C LEU A 20 -0.42 -12.77 38.27
N PHE A 21 0.32 -13.88 38.36
CA PHE A 21 1.07 -14.43 37.23
C PHE A 21 0.13 -14.79 36.07
N TRP A 22 -0.94 -15.55 36.34
CA TRP A 22 -1.91 -15.94 35.31
C TRP A 22 -2.67 -14.76 34.72
N LEU A 23 -2.90 -13.69 35.50
CA LEU A 23 -3.53 -12.47 35.02
C LEU A 23 -2.58 -11.62 34.17
N MET A 24 -1.30 -11.55 34.54
CA MET A 24 -0.29 -10.75 33.83
C MET A 24 0.28 -11.46 32.61
N LEU A 25 0.26 -12.79 32.57
CA LEU A 25 0.77 -13.59 31.46
C LEU A 25 0.20 -13.18 30.10
N PRO A 26 -1.13 -13.06 29.88
CA PRO A 26 -1.66 -12.63 28.59
C PRO A 26 -1.21 -11.21 28.23
N VAL A 27 -1.16 -10.28 29.20
CA VAL A 27 -0.72 -8.89 28.97
C VAL A 27 0.75 -8.83 28.56
N ALA A 28 1.62 -9.55 29.29
CA ALA A 28 3.04 -9.65 28.97
C ALA A 28 3.26 -10.28 27.59
N LEU A 29 2.49 -11.33 27.27
CA LEU A 29 2.56 -12.00 25.99
C LEU A 29 2.11 -11.08 24.84
N THR A 30 1.04 -10.31 25.02
CA THR A 30 0.61 -9.29 24.03
C THR A 30 1.70 -8.25 23.80
N ILE A 31 2.27 -7.66 24.87
CA ILE A 31 3.34 -6.67 24.75
C ILE A 31 4.54 -7.27 24.00
N PHE A 32 4.96 -8.49 24.37
CA PHE A 32 6.07 -9.18 23.74
C PHE A 32 5.79 -9.44 22.24
N THR A 33 4.59 -9.91 21.88
CA THR A 33 4.23 -10.15 20.48
C THR A 33 4.22 -8.88 19.64
N VAL A 34 3.70 -7.77 20.18
CA VAL A 34 3.67 -6.47 19.46
C VAL A 34 5.09 -5.95 19.24
N GLN A 35 5.98 -6.07 20.22
CA GLN A 35 7.38 -5.67 20.07
C GLN A 35 8.13 -6.53 19.05
N LEU A 36 7.85 -7.84 19.02
CA LEU A 36 8.51 -8.78 18.12
C LEU A 36 8.02 -8.65 16.67
N VAL A 37 6.72 -8.41 16.46
CA VAL A 37 6.15 -8.14 15.13
C VAL A 37 6.49 -6.74 14.63
N GLY A 38 6.50 -5.74 15.52
CA GLY A 38 6.81 -4.35 15.17
C GLY A 38 8.22 -4.16 14.61
N SER A 39 9.21 -4.94 15.07
CA SER A 39 10.57 -4.90 14.55
C SER A 39 10.71 -5.55 13.17
N TRP A 40 9.83 -6.50 12.80
CA TRP A 40 9.84 -7.16 11.49
C TRP A 40 9.20 -6.32 10.38
N SER A 41 8.45 -5.27 10.72
CA SER A 41 7.72 -4.45 9.75
C SER A 41 8.60 -3.75 8.71
N GLN A 42 9.88 -3.46 9.01
CA GLN A 42 10.80 -2.81 8.07
C GLN A 42 11.30 -3.79 7.00
N ASP A 43 11.59 -5.04 7.39
CA ASP A 43 12.08 -6.10 6.50
C ASP A 43 10.95 -6.83 5.73
N THR A 44 9.68 -6.56 6.07
CA THR A 44 8.51 -7.21 5.44
C THR A 44 7.90 -6.40 4.29
N LYS A 45 8.46 -5.22 3.95
CA LYS A 45 7.93 -4.42 2.84
C LYS A 45 8.08 -5.19 1.53
N VAL A 46 7.02 -5.21 0.72
CA VAL A 46 7.02 -5.90 -0.56
C VAL A 46 7.91 -5.12 -1.55
N PRO A 47 9.00 -5.72 -2.06
CA PRO A 47 9.91 -5.03 -2.96
C PRO A 47 9.32 -4.98 -4.37
N ILE A 48 9.03 -3.79 -4.87
CA ILE A 48 8.49 -3.58 -6.21
C ILE A 48 9.36 -2.61 -6.99
N ALA A 49 9.38 -2.73 -8.32
CA ALA A 49 9.97 -1.70 -9.16
C ALA A 49 8.91 -1.06 -10.07
N ILE A 50 9.04 0.26 -10.23
CA ILE A 50 8.28 1.03 -11.21
C ILE A 50 9.25 1.51 -12.28
N VAL A 51 8.93 1.18 -13.53
CA VAL A 51 9.67 1.58 -14.72
C VAL A 51 8.86 2.65 -15.43
N VAL A 52 9.50 3.78 -15.72
CA VAL A 52 8.89 4.96 -16.32
C VAL A 52 9.59 5.23 -17.64
N GLU A 53 8.92 4.96 -18.76
CA GLU A 53 9.48 5.21 -20.09
C GLU A 53 9.54 6.71 -20.40
N GLN A 54 8.53 7.47 -19.95
CA GLN A 54 8.47 8.92 -20.13
C GLN A 54 8.13 9.61 -18.81
N LYS A 55 9.02 10.49 -18.35
CA LYS A 55 8.82 11.29 -17.14
C LYS A 55 7.92 12.49 -17.44
N THR A 56 6.82 12.56 -16.73
CA THR A 56 5.76 13.56 -16.89
C THR A 56 5.19 13.97 -15.53
N GLY A 57 4.35 15.00 -15.50
CA GLY A 57 3.69 15.41 -14.26
C GLY A 57 2.82 14.29 -13.67
N LEU A 58 2.03 13.62 -14.51
CA LEU A 58 1.15 12.53 -14.08
C LEU A 58 1.94 11.27 -13.68
N THR A 59 2.98 10.90 -14.42
CA THR A 59 3.79 9.73 -14.01
C THR A 59 4.52 9.98 -12.69
N ASN A 60 5.00 11.21 -12.43
CA ASN A 60 5.61 11.55 -11.14
C ASN A 60 4.58 11.51 -10.00
N HIS A 61 3.38 12.07 -10.21
CA HIS A 61 2.31 12.05 -9.21
C HIS A 61 1.84 10.62 -8.90
N PHE A 62 1.74 9.76 -9.91
CA PHE A 62 1.50 8.33 -9.73
C PHE A 62 2.56 7.68 -8.83
N ILE A 63 3.84 7.88 -9.12
CA ILE A 63 4.96 7.33 -8.34
C ILE A 63 4.90 7.79 -6.89
N GLU A 64 4.68 9.08 -6.66
CA GLU A 64 4.56 9.65 -5.32
C GLU A 64 3.42 8.99 -4.53
N ASN A 65 2.29 8.70 -5.16
CA ASN A 65 1.17 8.05 -4.49
C ASN A 65 1.47 6.59 -4.15
N VAL A 66 2.15 5.86 -5.03
CA VAL A 66 2.58 4.48 -4.74
C VAL A 66 3.65 4.45 -3.65
N GLN A 67 4.58 5.41 -3.64
CA GLN A 67 5.64 5.52 -2.61
C GLN A 67 5.10 5.84 -1.20
N LYS A 68 3.93 6.48 -1.10
CA LYS A 68 3.27 6.74 0.19
C LYS A 68 2.71 5.47 0.86
N VAL A 69 2.63 4.35 0.14
CA VAL A 69 2.09 3.10 0.68
C VAL A 69 3.11 2.45 1.63
N PRO A 70 2.79 2.31 2.93
CA PRO A 70 3.79 2.00 3.96
C PRO A 70 4.39 0.59 3.85
N TYR A 71 3.67 -0.37 3.27
CA TYR A 71 4.08 -1.76 3.12
C TYR A 71 4.73 -2.07 1.75
N LEU A 72 4.91 -1.06 0.89
CA LEU A 72 5.66 -1.21 -0.36
C LEU A 72 7.07 -0.64 -0.19
N ASN A 73 8.05 -1.34 -0.77
CA ASN A 73 9.38 -0.82 -0.99
C ASN A 73 9.55 -0.57 -2.49
N VAL A 74 9.34 0.68 -2.90
CA VAL A 74 9.28 1.07 -4.31
C VAL A 74 10.66 1.50 -4.80
N LYS A 75 11.20 0.76 -5.78
CA LYS A 75 12.41 1.15 -6.51
C LYS A 75 12.05 1.75 -7.87
N LEU A 76 12.72 2.83 -8.25
CA LEU A 76 12.65 3.35 -9.61
C LEU A 76 13.85 2.83 -10.37
N LEU A 77 13.61 1.97 -11.36
CA LEU A 77 14.64 1.28 -12.12
C LEU A 77 14.35 1.43 -13.62
N ASP A 78 15.37 1.22 -14.44
CA ASP A 78 15.15 1.01 -15.87
C ASP A 78 14.53 -0.38 -16.12
N GLU A 79 13.96 -0.58 -17.31
CA GLU A 79 13.28 -1.84 -17.63
C GLU A 79 14.20 -3.06 -17.49
N LYS A 80 15.43 -2.94 -17.99
CA LYS A 80 16.40 -4.04 -18.04
C LYS A 80 16.83 -4.44 -16.63
N GLU A 81 17.14 -3.47 -15.79
CA GLU A 81 17.54 -3.64 -14.40
C GLU A 81 16.37 -4.19 -13.58
N ALA A 82 15.16 -3.68 -13.79
CA ALA A 82 13.97 -4.16 -13.09
C ALA A 82 13.68 -5.63 -13.41
N LEU A 83 13.73 -6.02 -14.68
CA LEU A 83 13.54 -7.42 -15.10
C LEU A 83 14.66 -8.33 -14.57
N ASN A 84 15.92 -7.87 -14.60
CA ASN A 84 17.04 -8.62 -14.04
C ASN A 84 16.90 -8.84 -12.52
N GLN A 85 16.48 -7.82 -11.77
CA GLN A 85 16.23 -7.95 -10.33
C GLN A 85 15.00 -8.84 -10.04
N LEU A 86 13.98 -8.83 -10.91
CA LEU A 86 12.82 -9.72 -10.82
C LEU A 86 13.21 -11.20 -11.02
N GLU A 87 14.07 -11.48 -12.00
CA GLU A 87 14.63 -12.82 -12.27
C GLU A 87 15.50 -13.32 -11.12
N LYS A 88 16.26 -12.43 -10.48
CA LYS A 88 17.06 -12.76 -9.27
C LYS A 88 16.21 -12.92 -8.01
N HIS A 89 14.90 -12.74 -8.09
CA HIS A 89 13.97 -12.74 -6.94
C HIS A 89 14.28 -11.65 -5.90
N GLU A 90 14.97 -10.58 -6.30
CA GLU A 90 15.19 -9.40 -5.45
C GLU A 90 13.97 -8.47 -5.42
N LEU A 91 13.09 -8.61 -6.42
CA LEU A 91 11.80 -7.95 -6.51
C LEU A 91 10.68 -8.99 -6.52
N ASP A 92 9.57 -8.64 -5.88
CA ASP A 92 8.31 -9.37 -5.94
C ASP A 92 7.61 -9.12 -7.28
N SER A 93 7.57 -7.85 -7.70
CA SER A 93 6.85 -7.42 -8.90
C SER A 93 7.44 -6.21 -9.65
N VAL A 94 7.33 -6.35 -10.98
CA VAL A 94 7.53 -5.47 -12.13
C VAL A 94 6.37 -4.55 -12.54
N PHE A 95 6.39 -3.22 -12.42
CA PHE A 95 5.35 -2.37 -13.02
C PHE A 95 5.93 -1.40 -14.04
N ILE A 96 5.56 -1.56 -15.31
CA ILE A 96 6.01 -0.69 -16.40
C ILE A 96 4.86 0.21 -16.84
N LEU A 97 5.03 1.51 -16.67
CA LEU A 97 4.12 2.54 -17.17
C LEU A 97 4.30 2.67 -18.68
N ALA A 98 3.19 2.70 -19.42
CA ALA A 98 3.23 2.88 -20.87
C ALA A 98 3.83 4.24 -21.25
N LYS A 99 4.54 4.32 -22.37
CA LYS A 99 5.09 5.57 -22.92
C LYS A 99 4.07 6.70 -23.00
N ASP A 100 2.86 6.39 -23.47
CA ASP A 100 1.73 7.29 -23.67
C ASP A 100 0.86 7.48 -22.41
N TYR A 101 1.34 7.07 -21.23
CA TYR A 101 0.57 7.10 -19.97
C TYR A 101 -0.17 8.43 -19.72
N GLU A 102 0.52 9.56 -19.85
CA GLU A 102 -0.10 10.86 -19.59
C GLU A 102 -1.23 11.19 -20.58
N GLU A 103 -1.01 10.90 -21.87
CA GLU A 103 -2.02 11.13 -22.91
C GLU A 103 -3.24 10.24 -22.68
N MET A 104 -3.01 8.95 -22.38
CA MET A 104 -4.07 8.00 -22.07
C MET A 104 -4.89 8.42 -20.84
N VAL A 105 -4.22 8.89 -19.79
CA VAL A 105 -4.90 9.35 -18.56
C VAL A 105 -5.75 10.59 -18.84
N LYS A 106 -5.22 11.55 -19.61
CA LYS A 106 -5.95 12.77 -20.03
C LYS A 106 -7.17 12.45 -20.90
N ASP A 107 -7.05 11.47 -21.79
CA ASP A 107 -8.13 11.02 -22.67
C ASP A 107 -9.15 10.12 -21.95
N GLY A 108 -8.96 9.85 -20.65
CA GLY A 108 -9.85 8.97 -19.89
C GLY A 108 -9.70 7.49 -20.24
N GLN A 109 -8.64 7.11 -20.96
CA GLN A 109 -8.37 5.73 -21.34
C GLN A 109 -7.78 4.95 -20.16
N ASN A 110 -8.35 3.79 -19.86
CA ASN A 110 -7.94 2.95 -18.73
C ASN A 110 -7.34 1.60 -19.13
N LYS A 111 -7.25 1.32 -20.42
CA LYS A 111 -6.71 0.04 -20.93
C LYS A 111 -5.21 0.18 -21.09
N ARG A 112 -4.44 -0.86 -20.69
CA ARG A 112 -3.00 -0.99 -20.98
C ARG A 112 -2.09 0.11 -20.41
N LEU A 113 -2.54 0.89 -19.43
CA LEU A 113 -1.73 1.92 -18.75
C LEU A 113 -0.46 1.35 -18.11
N ILE A 114 -0.55 0.12 -17.59
CA ILE A 114 0.51 -0.53 -16.82
C ILE A 114 0.66 -1.98 -17.28
N LYS A 115 1.88 -2.39 -17.59
CA LYS A 115 2.26 -3.80 -17.74
C LYS A 115 2.84 -4.29 -16.42
N ALA A 116 2.36 -5.44 -15.97
CA ALA A 116 2.77 -6.04 -14.70
C ALA A 116 3.50 -7.36 -14.93
N TYR A 117 4.62 -7.55 -14.26
CA TYR A 117 5.40 -8.79 -14.21
C TYR A 117 5.55 -9.23 -12.75
N SER A 118 5.55 -10.53 -12.49
CA SER A 118 5.67 -11.07 -11.13
C SER A 118 6.77 -12.10 -11.08
N SER A 119 7.48 -12.16 -9.96
CA SER A 119 8.37 -13.28 -9.67
C SER A 119 7.55 -14.54 -9.40
N ASN A 120 8.05 -15.72 -9.77
CA ASN A 120 7.39 -17.00 -9.45
C ASN A 120 7.33 -17.31 -7.94
N ARG A 121 8.07 -16.55 -7.12
CA ARG A 121 8.06 -16.59 -5.65
C ARG A 121 7.19 -15.50 -5.03
N SER A 122 6.47 -14.73 -5.84
CA SER A 122 5.63 -13.65 -5.32
C SER A 122 4.48 -14.20 -4.50
N ILE A 123 4.30 -13.62 -3.31
CA ILE A 123 3.20 -13.94 -2.39
C ILE A 123 2.15 -12.82 -2.43
N ALA A 124 2.57 -11.58 -2.67
CA ALA A 124 1.72 -10.40 -2.57
C ALA A 124 1.24 -9.85 -3.92
N TYR A 125 1.66 -10.45 -5.06
CA TYR A 125 1.40 -9.91 -6.40
C TYR A 125 -0.05 -9.47 -6.63
N PHE A 126 -1.03 -10.31 -6.28
CA PHE A 126 -2.44 -10.01 -6.52
C PHE A 126 -2.92 -8.75 -5.77
N ALA A 127 -2.47 -8.55 -4.54
CA ALA A 127 -2.83 -7.37 -3.77
C ALA A 127 -2.13 -6.11 -4.33
N VAL A 128 -0.86 -6.25 -4.69
CA VAL A 128 -0.06 -5.14 -5.21
C VAL A 128 -0.55 -4.70 -6.59
N VAL A 129 -0.79 -5.63 -7.53
CA VAL A 129 -1.26 -5.29 -8.88
C VAL A 129 -2.62 -4.59 -8.83
N GLU A 130 -3.50 -4.99 -7.92
CA GLU A 130 -4.80 -4.36 -7.75
C GLU A 130 -4.67 -2.95 -7.19
N LEU A 131 -3.82 -2.75 -6.18
CA LEU A 131 -3.50 -1.43 -5.63
C LEU A 131 -2.92 -0.50 -6.71
N ILE A 132 -1.97 -1.00 -7.50
CA ILE A 132 -1.33 -0.26 -8.59
C ILE A 132 -2.36 0.14 -9.65
N LYS A 133 -3.23 -0.79 -10.07
CA LYS A 133 -4.33 -0.52 -11.01
C LYS A 133 -5.34 0.47 -10.45
N ALA A 134 -5.73 0.34 -9.19
CA ALA A 134 -6.65 1.25 -8.53
C ALA A 134 -6.08 2.67 -8.46
N THR A 135 -4.78 2.80 -8.17
CA THR A 135 -4.09 4.10 -8.16
C THR A 135 -4.10 4.76 -9.54
N ALA A 136 -3.80 4.01 -10.61
CA ALA A 136 -3.87 4.53 -11.96
C ALA A 136 -5.31 4.89 -12.38
N GLN A 137 -6.29 4.07 -12.00
CA GLN A 137 -7.71 4.32 -12.29
C GLN A 137 -8.24 5.55 -11.55
N ASP A 138 -7.79 5.81 -10.33
CA ASP A 138 -8.11 7.04 -9.60
C ASP A 138 -7.60 8.27 -10.37
N GLU A 139 -6.37 8.21 -10.88
CA GLU A 139 -5.78 9.30 -11.65
C GLU A 139 -6.52 9.60 -12.96
N VAL A 140 -6.90 8.54 -13.70
CA VAL A 140 -7.79 8.65 -14.88
C VAL A 140 -9.12 9.31 -14.50
N SER A 141 -9.71 8.89 -13.38
CA SER A 141 -11.02 9.39 -12.94
C SER A 141 -10.94 10.88 -12.56
N ARG A 142 -9.87 11.28 -11.86
CA ARG A 142 -9.58 12.68 -11.51
C ARG A 142 -9.33 13.54 -12.74
N SER A 143 -8.53 13.04 -13.69
CA SER A 143 -8.24 13.75 -14.94
C SER A 143 -9.49 13.97 -15.77
N LYS A 144 -10.32 12.93 -15.91
CA LYS A 144 -11.61 13.02 -16.60
C LYS A 144 -12.55 14.03 -15.92
N ALA A 145 -12.67 13.99 -14.60
CA ALA A 145 -13.50 14.93 -13.87
C ALA A 145 -13.06 16.39 -14.09
N ALA A 146 -11.75 16.67 -14.04
CA ALA A 146 -11.22 17.99 -14.31
C ALA A 146 -11.52 18.48 -15.74
N TYR A 147 -11.38 17.59 -16.72
CA TYR A 147 -11.68 17.91 -18.13
C TYR A 147 -13.18 18.16 -18.37
N GLU A 148 -14.06 17.35 -17.77
CA GLU A 148 -15.51 17.59 -17.86
C GLU A 148 -15.91 18.91 -17.21
N VAL A 149 -15.31 19.28 -16.07
CA VAL A 149 -15.51 20.60 -15.45
C VAL A 149 -15.08 21.69 -16.42
N LYS A 150 -13.86 21.63 -16.96
CA LYS A 150 -13.36 22.60 -17.94
C LYS A 150 -14.31 22.76 -19.13
N LYS A 151 -14.78 21.65 -19.69
CA LYS A 151 -15.72 21.64 -20.82
C LYS A 151 -17.06 22.32 -20.48
N LEU A 152 -17.58 22.11 -19.27
CA LEU A 152 -18.79 22.80 -18.82
C LEU A 152 -18.55 24.31 -18.71
N PHE A 153 -17.42 24.74 -18.16
CA PHE A 153 -17.05 26.16 -18.08
C PHE A 153 -16.99 26.81 -19.47
N GLU A 154 -16.33 26.16 -20.43
CA GLU A 154 -16.25 26.61 -21.83
C GLU A 154 -17.65 26.67 -22.48
N GLN A 155 -18.51 25.67 -22.24
CA GLN A 155 -19.86 25.62 -22.78
C GLN A 155 -20.76 26.76 -22.26
N TYR A 156 -20.59 27.16 -21.00
CA TYR A 156 -21.40 28.21 -20.38
C TYR A 156 -20.77 29.61 -20.46
N GLY A 157 -19.65 29.77 -21.18
CA GLY A 157 -19.01 31.07 -21.42
C GLY A 157 -18.50 31.73 -20.13
N MET A 158 -18.11 30.94 -19.13
CA MET A 158 -17.52 31.45 -17.90
C MET A 158 -16.01 31.62 -18.12
N ASP A 159 -15.61 32.81 -18.56
CA ASP A 159 -14.20 33.22 -18.72
C ASP A 159 -13.58 33.50 -17.34
N GLU A 160 -13.15 32.46 -16.63
CA GLU A 160 -12.10 32.60 -15.63
C GLU A 160 -10.85 31.87 -16.11
N GLU A 161 -9.80 32.64 -16.41
CA GLU A 161 -8.46 32.11 -16.67
C GLU A 161 -7.91 31.48 -15.39
N TRP A 162 -7.95 30.15 -15.31
CA TRP A 162 -7.27 29.40 -14.26
C TRP A 162 -5.76 29.39 -14.57
N ASN A 163 -5.02 30.32 -13.97
CA ASN A 163 -3.55 30.27 -13.89
C ASN A 163 -3.10 29.31 -12.78
#